data_AF-A0A1I5IFS2-F1
#
_entry.id   AF-A0A1I5IFS2-F1
#
_cell.length_a   1.000
_cell.length_b   1.000
_cell.length_c   1.000
_cell.angle_alpha   90.00
_cell.angle_beta   90.00
_cell.angle_gamma   90.00
#
_symmetry.space_group_name_H-M   'P 1'
#
loop_
_entity.id
_entity.type
_entity.pdbx_description
1 polymer ?
#
loop_
_entity_poly.entity_id
_entity_poly.type
_entity_poly.pdbx_seq_one_letter_code
_entity_poly.pdbx_strand_id
1 'polypeptide(L)'
;MPAPEESVQPEHDTAGRVAGEAVDPDIDTLDQAVEGADAPIARSPRPQLDTVAVIAAGGALGALARYGAGQLWPTPSGGFPWTTFGINVVGCALIGVLMVVITDVVHAHRLVRPLLGVGVLGGFTTFSTYAVEALDLARAARPGLALAYLLGTLLAAVAAVTAAASLTGMIHGLARRVDTRRRRGRAGECEHGRSLR
;
A
#
# COMPACT_ATOMS: atom_id res chain seq x y z
N MET A 1 -41.84 -55.44 33.68
CA MET A 1 -40.93 -56.56 33.97
C MET A 1 -39.58 -56.00 34.38
N PRO A 2 -39.00 -56.50 35.47
CA PRO A 2 -37.64 -56.15 35.93
C PRO A 2 -36.58 -56.92 35.11
N ALA A 3 -35.41 -56.32 34.93
CA ALA A 3 -34.14 -57.07 34.81
C ALA A 3 -33.67 -57.37 36.25
N PRO A 4 -32.95 -58.48 36.54
CA PRO A 4 -31.55 -58.61 36.13
C PRO A 4 -31.07 -60.06 35.89
N GLU A 5 -29.87 -60.23 35.33
CA GLU A 5 -28.76 -61.02 35.89
C GLU A 5 -27.71 -61.35 34.83
N GLU A 6 -26.47 -61.32 35.30
CA GLU A 6 -25.19 -61.29 34.62
C GLU A 6 -24.59 -62.71 34.54
N SER A 7 -23.97 -63.07 33.42
CA SER A 7 -23.10 -64.26 33.36
C SER A 7 -21.95 -64.10 32.35
N VAL A 8 -20.79 -63.74 32.89
CA VAL A 8 -19.46 -64.40 32.74
C VAL A 8 -19.11 -65.13 31.42
N GLN A 9 -18.22 -64.47 30.64
CA GLN A 9 -17.02 -64.87 29.82
C GLN A 9 -16.63 -66.38 29.66
N PRO A 10 -15.88 -66.85 28.60
CA PRO A 10 -14.54 -66.33 28.19
C PRO A 10 -14.02 -66.52 26.72
N GLU A 11 -12.93 -65.79 26.44
CA GLU A 11 -11.69 -66.06 25.66
C GLU A 11 -11.64 -66.70 24.25
N HIS A 12 -10.91 -66.02 23.35
CA HIS A 12 -9.85 -66.54 22.45
C HIS A 12 -9.01 -65.34 21.96
N ASP A 13 -7.88 -65.02 22.60
CA ASP A 13 -6.51 -65.49 22.32
C ASP A 13 -6.06 -65.31 20.86
N THR A 14 -5.04 -64.47 20.62
CA THR A 14 -3.69 -64.90 20.17
C THR A 14 -2.87 -63.73 19.62
N ALA A 15 -1.78 -63.46 20.35
CA ALA A 15 -0.45 -63.04 19.89
C ALA A 15 -0.27 -61.75 19.05
N GLY A 16 0.52 -60.85 19.65
CA GLY A 16 1.84 -60.57 19.08
C GLY A 16 1.97 -59.27 18.30
N ARG A 17 2.41 -58.22 19.00
CA ARG A 17 3.63 -57.45 18.65
C ARG A 17 3.94 -56.44 19.75
N VAL A 18 5.02 -56.72 20.47
CA VAL A 18 5.82 -55.71 21.17
C VAL A 18 6.54 -54.89 20.09
N ALA A 19 6.33 -53.57 20.06
CA ALA A 19 7.27 -52.63 19.43
C ALA A 19 6.99 -51.19 19.87
N GLY A 20 7.93 -50.60 20.61
CA GLY A 20 8.21 -49.17 20.59
C GLY A 20 7.33 -48.30 21.46
N GLU A 21 7.66 -48.23 22.75
CA GLU A 21 7.45 -47.01 23.55
C GLU A 21 8.08 -45.85 22.76
N ALA A 22 7.25 -45.08 22.06
CA ALA A 22 7.69 -43.93 21.31
C ALA A 22 8.06 -42.85 22.32
N VAL A 23 9.37 -42.66 22.53
CA VAL A 23 9.93 -41.43 23.06
C VAL A 23 9.41 -40.30 22.16
N ASP A 24 8.51 -39.49 22.71
CA ASP A 24 7.87 -38.37 22.02
C ASP A 24 8.93 -37.25 21.81
N PRO A 25 9.35 -36.98 20.56
CA PRO A 25 10.43 -36.04 20.25
C PRO A 25 10.03 -34.56 20.42
N ASP A 26 8.77 -34.29 20.80
CA ASP A 26 8.24 -32.93 20.85
C ASP A 26 8.45 -32.24 22.22
N ILE A 27 8.86 -32.97 23.26
CA ILE A 27 9.10 -32.41 24.60
C ILE A 27 10.53 -31.85 24.75
N ASP A 28 11.55 -32.58 24.30
CA ASP A 28 12.96 -32.14 24.45
C ASP A 28 13.30 -30.93 23.56
N THR A 29 12.54 -30.72 22.48
CA THR A 29 12.70 -29.59 21.56
C THR A 29 12.28 -28.25 22.18
N LEU A 30 11.40 -28.26 23.19
CA LEU A 30 10.98 -27.05 23.90
C LEU A 30 12.04 -26.58 24.90
N ASP A 31 12.69 -27.49 25.62
CA ASP A 31 13.78 -27.14 26.54
C ASP A 31 15.02 -26.63 25.77
N GLN A 32 15.34 -27.23 24.61
CA GLN A 32 16.41 -26.73 23.74
C GLN A 32 16.11 -25.38 23.09
N ALA A 33 14.83 -25.05 22.87
CA ALA A 33 14.44 -23.73 22.37
C ALA A 33 14.57 -22.64 23.44
N VAL A 34 14.47 -22.99 24.72
CA VAL A 34 14.64 -22.05 25.84
C VAL A 34 16.13 -21.79 26.12
N GLU A 35 17.01 -22.77 26.00
CA GLU A 35 18.47 -22.59 26.16
C GLU A 35 19.14 -21.77 25.03
N GLY A 36 18.49 -21.61 23.88
CA GLY A 36 18.96 -20.74 22.79
C GLY A 36 18.66 -19.25 22.97
N ALA A 37 17.98 -18.85 24.06
CA ALA A 37 17.51 -17.48 24.30
C ALA A 37 18.59 -16.52 24.85
N ASP A 38 19.82 -16.98 25.06
CA ASP A 38 20.98 -16.14 25.42
C ASP A 38 21.66 -15.49 24.20
N ALA A 39 21.01 -15.51 23.03
CA ALA A 39 21.40 -14.66 21.92
C ALA A 39 21.17 -13.18 22.29
N PRO A 40 22.17 -12.29 22.15
CA PRO A 40 22.03 -10.90 22.55
C PRO A 40 20.83 -10.28 21.82
N ILE A 41 19.82 -9.84 22.60
CA ILE A 41 18.64 -9.10 22.14
C ILE A 41 19.14 -7.94 21.28
N ALA A 42 19.15 -8.16 19.98
CA ALA A 42 19.72 -7.25 19.01
C ALA A 42 18.83 -6.01 18.95
N ARG A 43 19.28 -4.95 19.64
CA ARG A 43 18.89 -3.54 19.54
C ARG A 43 17.44 -3.30 19.16
N SER A 44 16.61 -2.92 20.13
CA SER A 44 15.32 -2.28 19.90
C SER A 44 15.46 -1.25 18.77
N PRO A 45 14.81 -1.44 17.61
CA PRO A 45 14.76 -0.40 16.61
C PRO A 45 14.08 0.77 17.30
N ARG A 46 14.77 1.89 17.51
CA ARG A 46 14.05 3.13 17.84
C ARG A 46 12.95 3.22 16.77
N PRO A 47 11.66 3.31 17.14
CA PRO A 47 10.63 3.54 16.14
C PRO A 47 11.13 4.70 15.31
N GLN A 48 10.98 4.63 13.99
CA GLN A 48 11.40 5.73 13.12
C GLN A 48 10.45 6.91 13.36
N LEU A 49 10.59 7.56 14.52
CA LEU A 49 9.71 8.60 15.01
C LEU A 49 9.66 9.74 14.00
N ASP A 50 10.79 10.01 13.35
CA ASP A 50 10.89 10.96 12.24
C ASP A 50 9.96 10.58 11.08
N THR A 51 9.92 9.30 10.68
CA THR A 51 9.03 8.80 9.62
C THR A 51 7.56 8.95 10.04
N VAL A 52 7.22 8.58 11.28
CA VAL A 52 5.84 8.69 11.78
C VAL A 52 5.40 10.15 11.87
N ALA A 53 6.28 11.05 12.35
CA ALA A 53 6.00 12.47 12.46
C ALA A 53 5.74 13.11 11.08
N VAL A 54 6.54 12.79 10.07
CA VAL A 54 6.30 13.31 8.71
C VAL A 54 5.03 12.74 8.08
N ILE A 55 4.70 11.46 8.32
CA ILE A 55 3.44 10.88 7.86
C ILE A 55 2.26 11.58 8.53
N ALA A 56 2.32 11.81 9.84
CA ALA A 56 1.27 12.49 10.59
C ALA A 56 1.07 13.94 10.11
N ALA A 57 2.16 14.69 9.95
CA ALA A 57 2.10 16.06 9.44
C ALA A 57 1.53 16.12 8.00
N GLY A 58 1.99 15.22 7.12
CA GLY A 58 1.45 15.11 5.76
C GLY A 58 -0.02 14.70 5.77
N GLY A 59 -0.40 13.73 6.59
CA GLY A 59 -1.77 13.25 6.75
C GLY A 59 -2.72 14.33 7.21
N ALA A 60 -2.31 15.13 8.20
CA ALA A 60 -3.07 16.30 8.64
C ALA A 60 -3.26 17.30 7.50
N LEU A 61 -2.20 17.64 6.76
CA LEU A 61 -2.29 18.55 5.62
C LEU A 61 -3.23 18.02 4.52
N GLY A 62 -3.13 16.73 4.18
CA GLY A 62 -4.00 16.09 3.20
C GLY A 62 -5.47 16.09 3.62
N ALA A 63 -5.74 15.72 4.88
CA ALA A 63 -7.09 15.71 5.43
C ALA A 63 -7.72 17.11 5.47
N LEU A 64 -6.94 18.13 5.84
CA LEU A 64 -7.39 19.53 5.82
C LEU A 64 -7.67 20.02 4.40
N ALA A 65 -6.82 19.66 3.42
CA ALA A 65 -7.05 20.00 2.03
C ALA A 65 -8.33 19.34 1.49
N ARG A 66 -8.56 18.07 1.82
CA ARG A 66 -9.80 17.36 1.49
C ARG A 66 -11.03 18.02 2.14
N TYR A 67 -10.94 18.34 3.43
CA TYR A 67 -12.01 19.02 4.14
C TYR A 67 -12.31 20.39 3.51
N GLY A 68 -11.28 21.19 3.22
CA GLY A 68 -11.42 22.48 2.54
C GLY A 68 -12.07 22.35 1.15
N ALA A 69 -11.72 21.33 0.38
CA ALA A 69 -12.36 21.04 -0.90
C ALA A 69 -13.85 20.73 -0.74
N GLY A 70 -14.22 19.94 0.28
CA GLY A 70 -15.62 19.67 0.64
C GLY A 70 -16.42 20.93 1.00
N GLN A 71 -15.78 21.89 1.68
CA GLN A 71 -16.40 23.16 2.04
C GLN A 71 -16.56 24.10 0.84
N LEU A 72 -15.58 24.12 -0.08
CA LEU A 72 -15.59 25.01 -1.24
C LEU A 72 -16.54 24.53 -2.34
N TRP A 73 -16.64 23.20 -2.50
CA TRP A 73 -17.49 22.57 -3.49
C TRP A 73 -18.41 21.54 -2.82
N PRO A 74 -19.51 21.96 -2.19
CA PRO A 74 -20.42 21.04 -1.52
C PRO A 74 -21.18 20.17 -2.52
N THR A 75 -21.33 18.88 -2.21
CA THR A 75 -22.14 17.94 -3.00
C THR A 75 -23.63 18.14 -2.67
N PRO A 76 -24.50 18.45 -3.65
CA PRO A 76 -25.93 18.51 -3.44
C PRO A 76 -26.50 17.16 -3.01
N SER A 77 -27.49 17.14 -2.11
CA SER A 77 -28.16 15.91 -1.67
C SER A 77 -28.74 15.13 -2.84
N GLY A 78 -28.34 13.87 -2.99
CA GLY A 78 -28.78 12.98 -4.08
C GLY A 78 -28.12 13.25 -5.45
N GLY A 79 -27.24 14.25 -5.55
CA GLY A 79 -26.44 14.53 -6.74
C GLY A 79 -25.19 13.64 -6.83
N PHE A 80 -24.50 13.70 -7.97
CA PHE A 80 -23.21 13.02 -8.13
C PHE A 80 -22.14 13.69 -7.23
N PRO A 81 -21.37 12.93 -6.42
CA PRO A 81 -20.36 13.47 -5.51
C PRO A 81 -19.09 13.93 -6.23
N TRP A 82 -19.19 15.02 -6.97
CA TRP A 82 -18.11 15.58 -7.80
C TRP A 82 -16.84 15.91 -7.01
N THR A 83 -16.98 16.32 -5.76
CA THR A 83 -15.86 16.75 -4.92
C THR A 83 -15.01 15.56 -4.51
N THR A 84 -15.63 14.53 -3.93
CA THR A 84 -14.95 13.27 -3.57
C THR A 84 -14.41 12.56 -4.82
N PHE A 85 -15.16 12.57 -5.93
CA PHE A 85 -14.68 12.08 -7.23
C PHE A 85 -13.37 12.79 -7.64
N GLY A 86 -13.39 14.13 -7.66
CA GLY A 86 -12.24 14.94 -8.05
C GLY A 86 -11.05 14.74 -7.12
N ILE A 87 -11.26 14.70 -5.81
CA ILE A 87 -10.23 14.41 -4.81
C ILE A 87 -9.53 13.09 -5.12
N ASN A 88 -10.29 12.01 -5.32
CA ASN A 88 -9.71 10.68 -5.56
C ASN A 88 -8.99 10.62 -6.91
N VAL A 89 -9.57 11.19 -7.97
CA VAL A 89 -8.95 11.22 -9.31
C VAL A 89 -7.66 12.05 -9.31
N VAL A 90 -7.66 13.23 -8.68
CA VAL A 90 -6.46 14.07 -8.55
C VAL A 90 -5.41 13.39 -7.71
N GLY A 91 -5.77 12.77 -6.58
CA GLY A 91 -4.84 12.01 -5.75
C GLY A 91 -4.20 10.84 -6.50
N CYS A 92 -4.98 10.15 -7.33
CA CYS A 92 -4.51 9.10 -8.24
C CYS A 92 -3.56 9.63 -9.32
N ALA A 93 -3.84 10.79 -9.92
CA ALA A 93 -2.88 11.43 -10.83
C ALA A 93 -1.56 11.76 -10.11
N LEU A 94 -1.65 12.36 -8.90
CA LEU A 94 -0.48 12.75 -8.11
C LEU A 94 0.39 11.55 -7.72
N ILE A 95 -0.19 10.40 -7.33
CA ILE A 95 0.61 9.21 -7.03
C ILE A 95 1.31 8.66 -8.29
N GLY A 96 0.67 8.76 -9.46
CA GLY A 96 1.28 8.40 -10.75
C GLY A 96 2.51 9.25 -11.08
N VAL A 97 2.42 10.57 -10.86
CA VAL A 97 3.59 11.48 -10.97
C VAL A 97 4.67 11.11 -9.95
N LEU A 98 4.28 10.93 -8.69
CA LEU A 98 5.19 10.64 -7.59
C LEU A 98 6.00 9.35 -7.83
N MET A 99 5.35 8.32 -8.38
CA MET A 99 5.98 7.05 -8.71
C MET A 99 7.13 7.22 -9.69
N VAL A 100 6.97 8.06 -10.72
CA VAL A 100 8.02 8.31 -11.72
C VAL A 100 9.11 9.21 -11.16
N VAL A 101 8.72 10.32 -10.54
CA VAL A 101 9.68 11.32 -10.03
C VAL A 101 10.60 10.71 -8.98
N ILE A 102 10.06 9.96 -8.01
CA ILE A 102 10.92 9.42 -6.95
C ILE A 102 11.82 8.28 -7.46
N THR A 103 11.44 7.59 -8.53
CA THR A 103 12.30 6.54 -9.11
C THR A 103 13.53 7.12 -9.81
N ASP A 104 13.41 8.32 -10.40
CA ASP A 104 14.52 8.99 -11.08
C ASP A 104 15.40 9.86 -10.14
N VAL A 105 14.86 10.33 -9.01
CA VAL A 105 15.62 11.12 -8.04
C VAL A 105 16.37 10.18 -7.09
N VAL A 106 17.56 9.75 -7.52
CA VAL A 106 18.50 8.89 -6.75
C VAL A 106 18.85 9.45 -5.36
N HIS A 107 18.51 10.72 -5.07
CA HIS A 107 18.79 11.44 -3.82
C HIS A 107 17.54 11.96 -3.10
N ALA A 108 16.34 11.46 -3.41
CA ALA A 108 15.15 11.91 -2.68
C ALA A 108 15.32 11.54 -1.19
N HIS A 109 15.28 12.55 -0.32
CA HIS A 109 15.42 12.37 1.12
C HIS A 109 14.46 11.27 1.58
N ARG A 110 14.93 10.34 2.42
CA ARG A 110 14.19 9.13 2.86
C ARG A 110 12.76 9.43 3.35
N LEU A 111 12.53 10.65 3.82
CA LEU A 111 11.28 11.14 4.37
C LEU A 111 10.27 11.65 3.33
N VAL A 112 10.66 11.93 2.09
CA VAL A 112 9.78 12.49 1.05
C VAL A 112 8.70 11.47 0.63
N ARG A 113 9.10 10.21 0.43
CA ARG A 113 8.16 9.11 0.13
C ARG A 113 7.06 8.97 1.19
N PRO A 114 7.38 8.80 2.49
CA PRO A 114 6.36 8.66 3.52
C PRO A 114 5.56 9.96 3.73
N LEU A 115 6.18 11.14 3.66
CA LEU A 115 5.47 12.41 3.77
C LEU A 115 4.42 12.60 2.67
N LEU A 116 4.81 12.45 1.40
CA LEU A 116 3.93 12.76 0.26
C LEU A 116 2.99 11.59 -0.06
N GLY A 117 3.50 10.37 -0.14
CA GLY A 117 2.72 9.21 -0.54
C GLY A 117 1.73 8.78 0.55
N VAL A 118 2.24 8.44 1.73
CA VAL A 118 1.42 7.93 2.84
C VAL A 118 0.73 9.08 3.58
N GLY A 119 1.46 10.15 3.87
CA GLY A 119 0.93 11.32 4.57
C GLY A 119 -0.06 12.11 3.71
N VAL A 120 0.44 13.00 2.85
CA VAL A 120 -0.39 13.97 2.11
C VAL A 120 -1.42 13.28 1.22
N LEU A 121 -1.00 12.37 0.34
CA LEU A 121 -1.92 11.70 -0.60
C LEU A 121 -2.87 10.74 0.13
N GLY A 122 -2.40 10.03 1.15
CA GLY A 122 -3.24 9.17 1.98
C GLY A 122 -4.30 9.93 2.78
N GLY A 123 -3.97 11.12 3.32
CA GLY A 123 -4.93 11.97 4.03
C GLY A 123 -5.86 12.74 3.09
N PHE A 124 -5.37 13.10 1.90
CA PHE A 124 -6.12 13.82 0.87
C PHE A 124 -7.17 12.93 0.21
N THR A 125 -6.84 11.69 -0.13
CA THR A 125 -7.80 10.76 -0.75
C THR A 125 -8.69 10.08 0.29
N THR A 126 -9.86 9.57 -0.11
CA THR A 126 -10.76 8.88 0.82
C THR A 126 -11.61 7.81 0.14
N PHE A 127 -11.51 6.59 0.68
CA PHE A 127 -12.38 5.49 0.28
C PHE A 127 -13.65 5.41 1.14
N SER A 128 -13.56 5.75 2.43
CA SER A 128 -14.70 5.66 3.35
C SER A 128 -15.81 6.64 2.99
N THR A 129 -15.49 7.90 2.71
CA THR A 129 -16.49 8.89 2.26
C THR A 129 -17.11 8.46 0.93
N TYR A 130 -16.28 8.01 -0.01
CA TYR A 130 -16.71 7.49 -1.31
C TYR A 130 -17.72 6.32 -1.18
N ALA A 131 -17.45 5.35 -0.29
CA ALA A 131 -18.35 4.22 -0.06
C ALA A 131 -19.68 4.64 0.59
N VAL A 132 -19.64 5.57 1.55
CA VAL A 132 -20.85 6.12 2.19
C VAL A 132 -21.70 6.90 1.18
N GLU A 133 -21.08 7.75 0.35
CA GLU A 133 -21.81 8.52 -0.67
C GLU A 133 -22.45 7.60 -1.72
N ALA A 134 -21.77 6.53 -2.12
CA ALA A 134 -22.34 5.51 -3.02
C ALA A 134 -23.55 4.79 -2.38
N LEU A 135 -23.45 4.46 -1.10
CA LEU A 135 -24.54 3.84 -0.34
C LEU A 135 -25.73 4.78 -0.18
N ASP A 136 -25.49 6.07 0.06
CA ASP A 136 -26.53 7.08 0.18
C ASP A 136 -27.27 7.28 -1.15
N LEU A 137 -26.56 7.25 -2.29
CA LEU A 137 -27.18 7.25 -3.62
C LEU A 137 -28.06 6.02 -3.84
N ALA A 138 -27.59 4.84 -3.42
CA ALA A 138 -28.36 3.60 -3.54
C ALA A 138 -29.63 3.66 -2.67
N ARG A 139 -29.53 4.16 -1.44
CA ARG A 139 -30.66 4.35 -0.51
C ARG A 139 -31.65 5.39 -0.99
N ALA A 140 -31.20 6.42 -1.71
CA ALA A 140 -32.05 7.46 -2.32
C ALA A 140 -32.82 6.98 -3.56
N ALA A 141 -32.97 5.67 -3.77
CA ALA A 141 -33.58 5.05 -4.95
C ALA A 141 -32.91 5.44 -6.29
N ARG A 142 -31.60 5.72 -6.26
CA ARG A 142 -30.79 6.05 -7.45
C ARG A 142 -29.64 5.05 -7.67
N PRO A 143 -29.92 3.73 -7.80
CA PRO A 143 -28.87 2.72 -7.92
C PRO A 143 -28.01 2.87 -9.18
N GLY A 144 -28.57 3.39 -10.27
CA GLY A 144 -27.81 3.69 -11.49
C GLY A 144 -26.72 4.74 -11.27
N LEU A 145 -27.01 5.80 -10.51
CA LEU A 145 -26.02 6.81 -10.16
C LEU A 145 -24.98 6.27 -9.18
N ALA A 146 -25.39 5.44 -8.21
CA ALA A 146 -24.46 4.78 -7.30
C ALA A 146 -23.46 3.91 -8.09
N LEU A 147 -23.94 3.11 -9.04
CA LEU A 147 -23.07 2.27 -9.87
C LEU A 147 -22.17 3.10 -10.79
N ALA A 148 -22.72 4.15 -11.42
CA ALA A 148 -21.94 5.07 -12.25
C ALA A 148 -20.85 5.79 -11.44
N TYR A 149 -21.16 6.19 -10.20
CA TYR A 149 -20.20 6.79 -9.28
C TYR A 149 -19.10 5.79 -8.89
N LEU A 150 -19.47 4.55 -8.58
CA LEU A 150 -18.51 3.53 -8.20
C LEU A 150 -17.55 3.17 -9.36
N LEU A 151 -18.12 2.79 -10.50
CA LEU A 151 -17.32 2.38 -11.65
C LEU A 151 -16.59 3.56 -12.28
N GLY A 152 -17.26 4.71 -12.38
CA GLY A 152 -16.69 5.93 -12.94
C GLY A 152 -15.47 6.40 -12.16
N THR A 153 -15.55 6.42 -10.82
CA THR A 153 -14.41 6.80 -9.98
C THR A 153 -13.24 5.83 -10.14
N LEU A 154 -13.51 4.52 -10.14
CA LEU A 154 -12.46 3.50 -10.31
C LEU A 154 -11.76 3.60 -11.67
N LEU A 155 -12.54 3.70 -12.75
CA LEU A 155 -12.01 3.81 -14.11
C LEU A 155 -11.21 5.11 -14.29
N ALA A 156 -11.75 6.24 -13.79
CA ALA A 156 -11.07 7.52 -13.84
C ALA A 156 -9.78 7.51 -13.01
N ALA A 157 -9.76 6.86 -11.84
CA ALA A 157 -8.57 6.70 -11.01
C ALA A 157 -7.47 5.93 -11.74
N VAL A 158 -7.79 4.77 -12.33
CA VAL A 158 -6.82 3.96 -13.11
C VAL A 158 -6.31 4.75 -14.32
N ALA A 159 -7.20 5.41 -15.06
CA ALA A 159 -6.83 6.26 -16.18
C ALA A 159 -5.91 7.41 -15.74
N ALA A 160 -6.20 8.05 -14.61
CA ALA A 160 -5.43 9.16 -14.08
C ALA A 160 -4.01 8.73 -13.67
N VAL A 161 -3.86 7.64 -12.91
CA VAL A 161 -2.54 7.10 -12.54
C VAL A 161 -1.72 6.78 -13.78
N THR A 162 -2.32 6.06 -14.74
CA THR A 162 -1.60 5.59 -15.94
C THR A 162 -1.21 6.73 -16.87
N ALA A 163 -2.11 7.69 -17.11
CA ALA A 163 -1.84 8.88 -17.89
C ALA A 163 -0.75 9.74 -17.24
N ALA A 164 -0.86 10.00 -15.93
CA ALA A 164 0.11 10.82 -15.20
C ALA A 164 1.51 10.18 -15.18
N ALA A 165 1.60 8.88 -14.92
CA ALA A 165 2.87 8.16 -14.94
C ALA A 165 3.50 8.16 -16.35
N SER A 166 2.70 7.88 -17.39
CA SER A 166 3.18 7.83 -18.78
C SER A 166 3.67 9.21 -19.25
N LEU A 167 2.90 10.26 -18.98
CA LEU A 167 3.26 11.64 -19.32
C LEU A 167 4.53 12.08 -18.60
N THR A 168 4.62 11.80 -17.29
CA THR A 168 5.80 12.13 -16.48
C THR A 168 7.04 11.41 -17.01
N GLY A 169 6.91 10.13 -17.35
CA GLY A 169 8.02 9.34 -17.92
C GLY A 169 8.47 9.87 -19.29
N MET A 170 7.53 10.28 -20.14
CA MET A 170 7.83 10.88 -21.45
C MET A 170 8.63 12.18 -21.30
N ILE A 171 8.20 13.06 -20.40
CA ILE A 171 8.87 14.33 -20.13
C ILE A 171 10.29 14.10 -19.60
N HIS A 172 10.48 13.19 -18.64
CA HIS A 172 11.80 12.85 -18.11
C HIS A 172 12.71 12.21 -19.16
N GLY A 173 12.16 11.34 -20.02
CA GLY A 173 12.88 10.75 -21.14
C GLY A 173 13.38 11.81 -22.13
N LEU A 174 12.55 12.79 -22.46
CA LEU A 174 12.93 13.89 -23.34
C LEU A 174 14.03 14.76 -22.72
N ALA A 175 13.89 15.13 -21.43
CA ALA A 175 14.88 15.93 -20.71
C ALA A 175 16.26 15.25 -20.68
N ARG A 176 16.32 13.94 -20.41
CA ARG A 176 17.58 13.17 -20.42
C ARG A 176 18.23 13.11 -21.80
N ARG A 177 17.43 13.01 -22.88
CA ARG A 177 17.94 13.00 -24.26
C ARG A 177 18.53 14.36 -24.65
N VAL A 178 17.95 15.46 -24.17
CA VAL A 178 18.48 16.80 -24.43
C VAL A 178 19.80 17.03 -23.68
N ASP A 179 19.89 16.63 -22.40
CA ASP A 179 21.13 16.82 -21.62
C ASP A 179 22.30 16.00 -22.19
N THR A 180 22.04 14.74 -22.55
CA THR A 180 23.07 13.86 -23.17
C THR A 180 23.58 14.39 -24.51
N ARG A 181 22.69 14.95 -25.36
CA ARG A 181 23.10 15.62 -26.61
C ARG A 181 23.95 16.86 -26.35
N ARG A 182 23.56 17.71 -25.38
CA ARG A 182 24.35 18.90 -24.99
C ARG A 182 25.75 18.53 -24.48
N ARG A 183 25.86 17.49 -23.65
CA ARG A 183 27.15 17.01 -23.13
C ARG A 183 28.06 16.48 -24.25
N ARG A 184 27.52 15.70 -25.21
CA ARG A 184 28.28 15.22 -26.36
C ARG A 184 28.78 16.35 -27.27
N GLY A 185 27.95 17.38 -27.51
CA GLY A 185 28.37 18.56 -28.29
C GLY A 185 29.55 19.31 -27.67
N ARG A 186 29.50 19.56 -26.35
CA ARG A 186 30.61 20.20 -25.61
C ARG A 186 31.90 19.37 -25.61
N ALA A 187 31.79 18.04 -25.51
CA ALA A 187 32.96 17.17 -25.57
C ALA A 187 33.67 17.25 -26.93
N GLY A 188 32.91 17.27 -28.03
CA GLY A 188 33.47 17.40 -29.38
C GLY A 188 34.19 18.73 -29.64
N GLU A 189 33.67 19.86 -29.14
CA GLU A 189 34.34 21.16 -29.24
C GLU A 189 35.68 21.20 -28.48
N CYS A 190 35.74 20.58 -27.30
CA CYS A 190 36.97 20.49 -26.50
C CYS A 190 38.05 19.58 -27.09
N GLU A 191 37.69 18.61 -27.94
CA GLU A 191 38.65 17.78 -28.68
C GLU A 191 39.15 18.51 -29.93
N HIS A 192 38.24 19.16 -30.68
CA HIS A 192 38.61 19.89 -31.89
C HIS A 192 39.52 21.10 -31.61
N GLY A 193 39.26 21.84 -30.53
CA GLY A 193 40.13 22.95 -30.09
C GLY A 193 41.50 22.51 -29.55
N ARG A 194 41.67 21.22 -29.25
CA ARG A 194 42.95 20.62 -28.79
C ARG A 194 43.80 20.10 -29.95
N SER A 195 43.19 19.79 -31.08
CA SER A 195 43.85 19.31 -32.31
C SER A 195 44.47 20.45 -33.15
N LEU A 196 44.12 21.70 -32.86
CA LEU A 196 44.57 22.90 -33.57
C LEU A 196 45.61 23.73 -32.80
N ARG A 197 46.10 23.22 -31.67
CA ARG A 197 47.19 23.79 -30.86
C ARG A 197 48.35 22.81 -30.82
#